data_AF-A0A937QLS7-F1
#
_entry.id   AF-A0A937QLS7-F1
#
_cell.length_a   1.000
_cell.length_b   1.000
_cell.length_c   1.000
_cell.angle_alpha   90.00
_cell.angle_beta   90.00
_cell.angle_gamma   90.00
#
_symmetry.space_group_name_H-M   'P 1'
#
loop_
_entity.id
_entity.type
_entity.pdbx_description
1 polymer ?
#
loop_
_entity_poly.entity_id
_entity_poly.type
_entity_poly.pdbx_seq_one_letter_code
_entity_poly.pdbx_strand_id
1 'polypeptide(L)'
;MKIAVTSTGPTLDDNVEARFGRCVYFLIVDTDTMEYEAIENPNIALGGGAGIQSAQLMSEKGVMAVLTGNCGPNAFNVFGQTGIQVVVGVRGQVRSAVEQFKAGAFSSASEPNVGSHFGMDTAPADPTLTRQPKTIPFGQGDGRGMGRGISGGRGMDQGMGRGGGMGRCMGGGRGKRMGGGFGMGNWPAVEQPASPSESDVDPAQARAFLQSQLQVLEQQKHQVEQRIRELETGRRLIAIVSLERCAGCGICTDVCPENAIEINGHAVVNSELCTGCGKCVSECPNEAIVIASTRNSW
;
A
#
# COMPACT_ATOMS: atom_id res chain seq x y z
N MET A 1 -8.20 -20.98 15.11
CA MET A 1 -8.22 -20.11 13.89
C MET A 1 -6.77 -19.78 13.54
N LYS A 2 -6.38 -19.77 12.25
CA LYS A 2 -4.98 -19.48 11.88
C LYS A 2 -4.74 -17.98 11.65
N ILE A 3 -3.75 -17.43 12.32
CA ILE A 3 -3.30 -16.05 12.16
C ILE A 3 -1.80 -16.02 11.87
N ALA A 4 -1.34 -14.99 11.16
CA ALA A 4 0.09 -14.73 10.98
C ALA A 4 0.51 -13.54 11.85
N VAL A 5 1.66 -13.64 12.48
CA VAL A 5 2.28 -12.52 13.22
C VAL A 5 3.67 -12.26 12.65
N THR A 6 3.98 -11.00 12.33
CA THR A 6 5.34 -10.61 11.94
C THR A 6 6.26 -10.67 13.14
N SER A 7 7.44 -11.28 13.03
CA SER A 7 8.35 -11.46 14.16
C SER A 7 9.79 -11.17 13.77
N THR A 8 10.56 -10.64 14.73
CA THR A 8 12.01 -10.47 14.60
C THR A 8 12.77 -11.78 14.75
N GLY A 9 12.13 -12.84 15.25
CA GLY A 9 12.73 -14.16 15.44
C GLY A 9 11.72 -15.31 15.31
N PRO A 10 12.18 -16.57 15.39
CA PRO A 10 11.37 -17.74 15.09
C PRO A 10 10.47 -18.22 16.24
N THR A 11 10.44 -17.53 17.39
CA THR A 11 9.73 -17.99 18.60
C THR A 11 8.61 -17.05 19.02
N LEU A 12 7.64 -17.55 19.81
CA LEU A 12 6.54 -16.73 20.34
C LEU A 12 6.99 -15.66 21.35
N ASP A 13 8.19 -15.78 21.90
CA ASP A 13 8.73 -14.86 22.89
C ASP A 13 9.54 -13.72 22.23
N ASP A 14 9.75 -13.80 20.91
CA ASP A 14 10.31 -12.72 20.10
C ASP A 14 9.33 -11.55 19.94
N ASN A 15 9.88 -10.39 19.57
CA ASN A 15 9.09 -9.19 19.37
C ASN A 15 8.42 -9.16 18.01
N VAL A 16 7.25 -8.54 17.97
CA VAL A 16 6.53 -8.25 16.72
C VAL A 16 7.36 -7.30 15.87
N GLU A 17 7.56 -7.65 14.60
CA GLU A 17 8.33 -6.80 13.69
C GLU A 17 7.49 -5.67 13.11
N ALA A 18 8.09 -4.48 13.04
CA ALA A 18 7.44 -3.26 12.59
C ALA A 18 7.11 -3.23 11.09
N ARG A 19 7.72 -4.07 10.24
CA ARG A 19 7.56 -4.03 8.78
C ARG A 19 6.97 -5.34 8.29
N PHE A 20 5.79 -5.30 7.69
CA PHE A 20 5.17 -6.51 7.15
C PHE A 20 5.97 -7.14 5.99
N GLY A 21 6.18 -6.40 4.89
CA GLY A 21 6.76 -7.00 3.67
C GLY A 21 8.22 -7.43 3.81
N ARG A 22 8.92 -6.89 4.82
CA ARG A 22 10.35 -7.13 5.06
C ARG A 22 10.61 -7.65 6.48
N CYS A 23 9.63 -8.29 7.12
CA CYS A 23 9.92 -8.96 8.37
C CYS A 23 10.89 -10.11 8.15
N VAL A 24 11.59 -10.51 9.20
CA VAL A 24 12.49 -11.67 9.17
C VAL A 24 11.68 -12.97 9.18
N TYR A 25 10.68 -13.07 10.07
CA TYR A 25 9.83 -14.26 10.21
C TYR A 25 8.34 -13.94 10.18
N PHE A 26 7.56 -14.89 9.66
CA PHE A 26 6.12 -15.01 9.86
C PHE A 26 5.84 -16.18 10.79
N LEU A 27 5.19 -15.92 11.92
CA LEU A 27 4.73 -16.96 12.83
C LEU A 27 3.26 -17.24 12.54
N ILE A 28 2.96 -18.43 12.00
CA ILE A 28 1.61 -18.88 11.72
C ILE A 28 1.10 -19.60 12.96
N VAL A 29 0.22 -18.96 13.72
CA VAL A 29 -0.25 -19.43 15.03
C VAL A 29 -1.70 -19.86 14.93
N ASP A 30 -2.05 -21.01 15.50
CA ASP A 30 -3.44 -21.36 15.77
C ASP A 30 -3.88 -20.73 17.11
N THR A 31 -4.86 -19.83 17.07
CA THR A 31 -5.38 -19.14 18.24
C THR A 31 -6.03 -20.06 19.28
N ASP A 32 -6.45 -21.26 18.86
CA ASP A 32 -7.18 -22.19 19.72
C ASP A 32 -6.21 -23.03 20.55
N THR A 33 -5.13 -23.53 19.93
CA THR A 33 -4.14 -24.43 20.55
C THR A 33 -2.83 -23.74 20.94
N MET A 34 -2.56 -22.52 20.45
CA MET A 34 -1.27 -21.82 20.53
C MET A 34 -0.10 -22.54 19.83
N GLU A 35 -0.38 -23.57 19.03
CA GLU A 35 0.62 -24.19 18.16
C GLU A 35 1.01 -23.22 17.05
N TYR A 36 2.29 -23.24 16.66
CA TYR A 36 2.79 -22.32 15.63
C TYR A 36 3.82 -22.95 14.70
N GLU A 37 3.87 -22.42 13.47
CA GLU A 37 4.90 -22.68 12.46
C GLU A 37 5.67 -21.38 12.21
N ALA A 38 7.00 -21.42 12.31
CA ALA A 38 7.86 -20.30 11.99
C ALA A 38 8.34 -20.40 10.53
N ILE A 39 8.06 -19.36 9.74
CA ILE A 39 8.44 -19.28 8.33
C ILE A 39 9.39 -18.10 8.15
N GLU A 40 10.61 -18.35 7.70
CA GLU A 40 11.54 -17.30 7.31
C GLU A 40 11.03 -16.63 6.03
N ASN A 41 11.08 -15.30 5.97
CA ASN A 41 10.54 -14.54 4.84
C ASN A 41 11.54 -14.53 3.64
N PRO A 42 11.27 -15.26 2.54
CA PRO A 42 12.16 -15.27 1.38
C PRO A 42 12.19 -13.93 0.64
N ASN A 43 11.21 -13.05 0.90
CA ASN A 43 10.99 -11.82 0.17
C ASN A 43 11.71 -10.61 0.78
N ILE A 44 12.44 -10.78 1.88
CA ILE A 44 13.08 -9.69 2.63
C ILE A 44 14.06 -8.88 1.77
N ALA A 45 14.80 -9.54 0.88
CA ALA A 45 15.84 -8.94 0.03
C ALA A 45 15.32 -8.38 -1.30
N LEU A 46 14.01 -8.46 -1.58
CA LEU A 46 13.48 -7.98 -2.86
C LEU A 46 13.58 -6.45 -2.95
N GLY A 47 14.13 -5.98 -4.09
CA GLY A 47 14.24 -4.56 -4.41
C GLY A 47 12.88 -3.86 -4.56
N GLY A 48 11.82 -4.62 -4.85
CA GLY A 48 10.44 -4.15 -4.93
C GLY A 48 9.45 -5.30 -4.82
N GLY A 49 8.22 -5.01 -4.40
CA GLY A 49 7.14 -6.01 -4.33
C GLY A 49 7.18 -6.97 -3.14
N ALA A 50 8.12 -6.80 -2.21
CA ALA A 50 8.25 -7.67 -1.02
C ALA A 50 6.92 -7.83 -0.25
N GLY A 51 6.17 -6.75 -0.05
CA GLY A 51 4.86 -6.79 0.60
C GLY A 51 3.78 -7.55 -0.19
N ILE A 52 3.81 -7.51 -1.52
CA ILE A 52 2.84 -8.24 -2.37
C ILE A 52 3.11 -9.73 -2.27
N GLN A 53 4.37 -10.14 -2.46
CA GLN A 53 4.77 -11.54 -2.41
C GLN A 53 4.55 -12.14 -1.01
N SER A 54 4.86 -11.39 0.05
CA SER A 54 4.58 -11.84 1.41
C SER A 54 3.09 -11.96 1.70
N ALA A 55 2.25 -11.06 1.19
CA ALA A 55 0.80 -11.16 1.34
C ALA A 55 0.23 -12.39 0.60
N GLN A 56 0.74 -12.69 -0.60
CA GLN A 56 0.38 -13.90 -1.34
C GLN A 56 0.78 -15.17 -0.56
N LEU A 57 2.00 -15.22 -0.01
CA LEU A 57 2.45 -16.33 0.83
C LEU A 57 1.51 -16.56 2.04
N MET A 58 1.03 -15.49 2.67
CA MET A 58 0.07 -15.60 3.77
C MET A 58 -1.28 -16.15 3.29
N SER A 59 -1.74 -15.74 2.11
CA SER A 59 -2.95 -16.32 1.50
C SER A 59 -2.80 -17.80 1.18
N GLU A 60 -1.65 -18.24 0.69
CA GLU A 60 -1.37 -19.66 0.42
C GLU A 60 -1.34 -20.49 1.71
N LYS A 61 -0.85 -19.91 2.81
CA LYS A 61 -0.86 -20.53 4.15
C LYS A 61 -2.26 -20.56 4.79
N GLY A 62 -3.25 -19.90 4.17
CA GLY A 62 -4.64 -19.92 4.61
C GLY A 62 -4.87 -19.23 5.94
N VAL A 63 -4.12 -18.17 6.25
CA VAL A 63 -4.36 -17.37 7.46
C VAL A 63 -5.57 -16.47 7.28
N MET A 64 -6.33 -16.29 8.35
CA MET A 64 -7.53 -15.44 8.35
C MET A 64 -7.22 -14.00 8.78
N ALA A 65 -6.16 -13.81 9.56
CA ALA A 65 -5.71 -12.50 9.99
C ALA A 65 -4.19 -12.38 10.04
N VAL A 66 -3.69 -11.16 9.89
CA VAL A 66 -2.26 -10.80 9.96
C VAL A 66 -2.07 -9.70 10.99
N LEU A 67 -1.21 -9.93 11.96
CA LEU A 67 -0.82 -8.97 12.99
C LEU A 67 0.58 -8.44 12.64
N THR A 68 0.69 -7.12 12.50
CA THR A 68 1.96 -6.47 12.15
C THR A 68 2.06 -5.09 12.80
N GLY A 69 3.28 -4.58 12.93
CA GLY A 69 3.48 -3.18 13.29
C GLY A 69 2.99 -2.24 12.19
N ASN A 70 3.47 -2.42 10.96
CA ASN A 70 3.08 -1.59 9.82
C ASN A 70 2.80 -2.42 8.55
N CYS A 71 1.81 -1.97 7.79
CA CYS A 71 1.41 -2.52 6.50
C CYS A 71 1.27 -1.40 5.46
N GLY A 72 2.02 -1.51 4.36
CA GLY A 72 1.95 -0.55 3.25
C GLY A 72 0.79 -0.85 2.29
N PRO A 73 0.45 0.12 1.40
CA PRO A 73 -0.76 0.06 0.56
C PRO A 73 -0.77 -1.14 -0.39
N ASN A 74 0.39 -1.54 -0.91
CA ASN A 74 0.48 -2.67 -1.83
C ASN A 74 0.11 -4.01 -1.17
N ALA A 75 0.57 -4.25 0.07
CA ALA A 75 0.23 -5.47 0.79
C ALA A 75 -1.24 -5.43 1.25
N PHE A 76 -1.70 -4.27 1.73
CA PHE A 76 -3.08 -4.06 2.16
C PHE A 76 -4.10 -4.36 1.04
N ASN A 77 -3.80 -3.95 -0.20
CA ASN A 77 -4.63 -4.24 -1.36
C ASN A 77 -4.75 -5.76 -1.64
N VAL A 78 -3.67 -6.52 -1.46
CA VAL A 78 -3.70 -7.98 -1.63
C VAL A 78 -4.60 -8.62 -0.57
N PHE A 79 -4.45 -8.21 0.69
CA PHE A 79 -5.27 -8.73 1.78
C PHE A 79 -6.76 -8.44 1.61
N GLY A 80 -7.12 -7.26 1.09
CA GLY A 80 -8.51 -6.92 0.76
C GLY A 80 -9.11 -7.81 -0.34
N GLN A 81 -8.30 -8.30 -1.28
CA GLN A 81 -8.75 -9.22 -2.33
C GLN A 81 -8.91 -10.66 -1.82
N THR A 82 -8.09 -11.07 -0.86
CA THR A 82 -8.10 -12.44 -0.30
C THR A 82 -9.00 -12.59 0.92
N GLY A 83 -9.56 -11.49 1.43
CA GLY A 83 -10.43 -11.47 2.62
C GLY A 83 -9.67 -11.69 3.94
N ILE A 84 -8.36 -11.45 3.95
CA ILE A 84 -7.51 -11.58 5.14
C ILE A 84 -7.61 -10.29 5.94
N GLN A 85 -7.93 -10.40 7.23
CA GLN A 85 -8.00 -9.25 8.12
C GLN A 85 -6.60 -8.77 8.49
N VAL A 86 -6.36 -7.46 8.45
CA VAL A 86 -5.06 -6.89 8.82
C VAL A 86 -5.20 -6.10 10.11
N VAL A 87 -4.35 -6.39 11.08
CA VAL A 87 -4.22 -5.62 12.31
C VAL A 87 -2.85 -4.94 12.29
N VAL A 88 -2.87 -3.61 12.33
CA VAL A 88 -1.67 -2.77 12.31
C VAL A 88 -1.45 -2.10 13.66
N GLY A 89 -0.23 -1.62 13.92
CA GLY A 89 0.14 -0.97 15.17
C GLY A 89 0.44 -1.95 16.32
N VAL A 90 0.55 -3.25 16.03
CA VAL A 90 0.87 -4.27 17.03
C VAL A 90 2.34 -4.12 17.46
N ARG A 91 2.58 -4.16 18.77
CA ARG A 91 3.90 -4.02 19.40
C ARG A 91 4.04 -4.97 20.58
N GLY A 92 5.28 -5.24 20.98
CA GLY A 92 5.60 -6.13 22.10
C GLY A 92 5.86 -7.56 21.64
N GLN A 93 5.72 -8.52 22.56
CA GLN A 93 5.96 -9.94 22.28
C GLN A 93 4.85 -10.56 21.44
N VAL A 94 5.20 -11.49 20.56
CA VAL A 94 4.25 -12.19 19.70
C VAL A 94 3.19 -12.92 20.51
N ARG A 95 3.57 -13.64 21.58
CA ARG A 95 2.64 -14.33 22.47
C ARG A 95 1.53 -13.41 22.99
N SER A 96 1.92 -12.24 23.51
CA SER A 96 0.96 -11.27 24.04
C SER A 96 0.08 -10.69 22.93
N ALA A 97 0.61 -10.47 21.73
CA ALA A 97 -0.18 -10.03 20.59
C ALA A 97 -1.24 -11.07 20.18
N VAL A 98 -0.90 -12.36 20.17
CA VAL A 98 -1.87 -13.43 19.88
C VAL A 98 -2.97 -13.49 20.95
N GLU A 99 -2.61 -13.38 22.22
CA GLU A 99 -3.56 -13.37 23.34
C GLU A 99 -4.50 -12.16 23.29
N GLN A 100 -3.97 -10.97 23.02
CA GLN A 100 -4.77 -9.74 22.85
C GLN A 100 -5.72 -9.84 21.66
N PHE A 101 -5.30 -10.49 20.57
CA PHE A 101 -6.17 -10.75 19.42
C PHE A 101 -7.30 -11.72 19.76
N LYS A 102 -6.99 -12.80 20.49
CA LYS A 102 -8.01 -13.74 20.98
C LYS A 102 -9.00 -13.07 21.94
N ALA A 103 -8.54 -12.12 22.74
CA ALA A 103 -9.37 -11.33 23.65
C ALA A 103 -10.21 -10.25 22.95
N GLY A 104 -10.07 -10.07 21.63
CA GLY A 104 -10.79 -9.05 20.86
C GLY A 104 -10.30 -7.62 21.11
N ALA A 105 -9.08 -7.45 21.62
CA ALA A 105 -8.52 -6.13 21.96
C ALA A 105 -8.07 -5.31 20.74
N PHE A 106 -8.04 -5.90 19.54
CA PHE A 106 -7.63 -5.21 18.32
C PHE A 106 -8.81 -4.89 17.42
N SER A 107 -8.82 -3.66 16.90
CA SER A 107 -9.67 -3.29 15.77
C SER A 107 -8.95 -3.64 14.47
N SER A 108 -9.63 -4.33 13.56
CA SER A 108 -9.12 -4.55 12.20
C SER A 108 -8.87 -3.21 11.52
N ALA A 109 -7.73 -3.08 10.83
CA ALA A 109 -7.41 -1.90 10.06
C ALA A 109 -8.24 -1.87 8.76
N SER A 110 -8.92 -0.75 8.51
CA SER A 110 -9.64 -0.50 7.26
C SER A 110 -8.76 0.18 6.20
N GLU A 111 -7.59 0.70 6.59
CA GLU A 111 -6.65 1.44 5.74
C GLU A 111 -5.19 1.10 6.12
N PRO A 112 -4.21 1.21 5.18
CA PRO A 112 -2.79 1.03 5.48
C PRO A 112 -2.26 2.15 6.39
N ASN A 113 -1.39 1.81 7.34
CA ASN A 113 -0.88 2.76 8.34
C ASN A 113 0.46 3.41 7.97
N VAL A 114 1.05 3.05 6.83
CA VAL A 114 2.27 3.68 6.30
C VAL A 114 2.15 3.96 4.81
N GLY A 115 2.79 5.04 4.36
CA GLY A 115 2.83 5.42 2.94
C GLY A 115 3.59 4.43 2.07
N SER A 116 3.43 4.56 0.75
CA SER A 116 4.23 3.83 -0.24
C SER A 116 5.74 4.01 0.04
N HIS A 117 6.52 2.94 -0.06
CA HIS A 117 7.99 2.91 0.16
C HIS A 117 8.50 2.95 1.62
N PHE A 118 7.63 2.73 2.62
CA PHE A 118 8.06 2.61 4.02
C PHE A 118 9.09 1.47 4.22
N GLY A 119 10.27 1.80 4.75
CA GLY A 119 11.37 0.83 4.98
C GLY A 119 12.34 0.64 3.82
N MET A 120 12.33 1.52 2.81
CA MET A 120 13.51 1.74 1.98
C MET A 120 14.48 2.62 2.78
N ASP A 121 15.60 2.05 3.23
CA ASP A 121 16.70 2.80 3.83
C ASP A 121 17.34 3.70 2.76
N THR A 122 16.72 4.85 2.48
CA THR A 122 17.50 6.00 2.02
C THR A 122 18.22 6.50 3.27
N ALA A 123 19.51 6.17 3.39
CA ALA A 123 20.38 6.81 4.35
C ALA A 123 20.13 8.33 4.31
N PRO A 124 20.03 9.02 5.46
CA PRO A 124 19.81 10.45 5.47
C PRO A 124 20.96 11.12 4.70
N ALA A 125 20.61 11.93 3.71
CA ALA A 125 21.55 12.85 3.09
C ALA A 125 21.98 13.85 4.17
N ASP A 126 23.13 13.62 4.77
CA ASP A 126 23.81 14.57 5.63
C ASP A 126 24.15 15.83 4.80
N PRO A 127 23.60 17.02 5.11
CA PRO A 127 23.86 18.23 4.34
C PRO A 127 25.26 18.81 4.55
N THR A 128 26.15 18.18 5.33
CA THR A 128 27.42 18.81 5.76
C THR A 128 28.71 18.25 5.14
N LEU A 129 28.65 17.32 4.18
CA LEU A 129 29.84 16.81 3.51
C LEU A 129 30.06 17.40 2.11
N THR A 130 30.45 18.67 2.06
CA THR A 130 31.24 19.19 0.93
C THR A 130 32.67 18.65 1.05
N ARG A 131 32.92 17.48 0.47
CA ARG A 131 34.29 17.04 0.18
C ARG A 131 34.48 16.93 -1.33
N GLN A 132 35.25 17.90 -1.83
CA GLN A 132 35.79 17.98 -3.18
C GLN A 132 36.44 16.65 -3.61
N PRO A 133 36.37 16.27 -4.90
CA PRO A 133 37.14 15.16 -5.41
C PRO A 133 38.62 15.55 -5.50
N LYS A 134 39.45 15.02 -4.58
CA LYS A 134 40.90 15.00 -4.76
C LYS A 134 41.23 13.89 -5.76
N THR A 135 41.75 14.34 -6.91
CA THR A 135 42.58 13.57 -7.85
C THR A 135 43.46 12.55 -7.13
N ILE A 136 43.32 11.29 -7.50
CA ILE A 136 44.20 10.19 -7.07
C ILE A 136 45.36 10.13 -8.07
N PRO A 137 46.64 10.18 -7.64
CA PRO A 137 47.76 10.04 -8.55
C PRO A 137 47.98 8.57 -8.92
N PHE A 138 48.25 8.35 -10.21
CA PHE A 138 48.69 7.09 -10.79
C PHE A 138 49.85 6.47 -9.99
N GLY A 139 49.59 5.34 -9.35
CA GLY A 139 50.59 4.47 -8.74
C GLY A 139 50.77 3.23 -9.61
N GLN A 140 51.90 3.18 -10.30
CA GLN A 140 52.41 2.10 -11.13
C GLN A 140 52.56 0.81 -10.33
N GLY A 141 51.90 -0.26 -10.77
CA GLY A 141 52.00 -1.59 -10.17
C GLY A 141 51.93 -2.66 -11.26
N ASP A 142 53.10 -3.01 -11.79
CA ASP A 142 53.32 -4.11 -12.73
C ASP A 142 52.91 -5.46 -12.12
N GLY A 143 51.80 -6.03 -12.61
CA GLY A 143 51.35 -7.37 -12.30
C GLY A 143 51.04 -8.15 -13.59
N ARG A 144 52.09 -8.73 -14.20
CA ARG A 144 51.97 -9.65 -15.34
C ARG A 144 51.27 -10.94 -14.89
N GLY A 145 50.17 -11.27 -15.54
CA GLY A 145 49.48 -12.56 -15.41
C GLY A 145 48.76 -12.94 -16.68
N MET A 146 49.52 -13.37 -17.70
CA MET A 146 48.99 -14.00 -18.92
C MET A 146 48.65 -15.46 -18.61
N GLY A 147 47.41 -15.87 -18.86
CA GLY A 147 46.98 -17.26 -18.81
C GLY A 147 45.80 -17.51 -19.76
N ARG A 148 46.12 -17.94 -20.99
CA ARG A 148 45.20 -18.44 -22.03
C ARG A 148 44.72 -19.87 -21.71
N GLY A 149 43.49 -20.19 -22.10
CA GLY A 149 42.98 -21.55 -22.35
C GLY A 149 41.45 -21.53 -22.48
N ILE A 150 40.85 -21.40 -23.67
CA ILE A 150 40.48 -22.47 -24.62
C ILE A 150 39.70 -23.64 -23.98
N SER A 151 38.37 -23.58 -24.05
CA SER A 151 37.41 -24.65 -24.40
C SER A 151 36.00 -24.04 -24.28
N GLY A 152 35.04 -24.15 -25.21
CA GLY A 152 34.81 -25.18 -26.21
C GLY A 152 33.82 -26.22 -25.66
N GLY A 153 32.53 -25.89 -25.57
CA GLY A 153 31.50 -26.85 -25.15
C GLY A 153 30.08 -26.39 -25.44
N ARG A 154 29.51 -26.86 -26.56
CA ARG A 154 28.06 -26.90 -26.82
C ARG A 154 27.48 -28.04 -25.98
N GLY A 155 26.43 -27.77 -25.20
CA GLY A 155 25.57 -28.80 -24.60
C GLY A 155 24.15 -28.65 -25.13
N MET A 156 23.72 -29.60 -25.96
CA MET A 156 22.33 -29.83 -26.33
C MET A 156 21.75 -30.79 -25.29
N ASP A 157 20.84 -30.32 -24.45
CA ASP A 157 20.08 -31.23 -23.58
C ASP A 157 18.68 -31.46 -24.16
N GLN A 158 18.53 -32.64 -24.76
CA GLN A 158 17.25 -33.28 -25.01
C GLN A 158 16.73 -33.85 -23.69
N GLY A 159 15.58 -33.36 -23.24
CA GLY A 159 14.80 -33.97 -22.17
C GLY A 159 13.41 -34.38 -22.68
N MET A 160 13.29 -35.64 -23.11
CA MET A 160 12.01 -36.31 -23.34
C MET A 160 11.25 -36.45 -22.01
N GLY A 161 9.98 -36.02 -21.97
CA GLY A 161 9.08 -36.20 -20.84
C GLY A 161 7.64 -36.45 -21.31
N ARG A 162 7.29 -37.73 -21.40
CA ARG A 162 5.99 -38.32 -21.75
C ARG A 162 4.96 -38.15 -20.61
N GLY A 163 3.68 -38.06 -20.99
CA GLY A 163 2.51 -38.36 -20.15
C GLY A 163 1.55 -37.17 -20.04
N GLY A 164 0.34 -37.13 -20.61
CA GLY A 164 -0.61 -38.22 -20.83
C GLY A 164 -1.68 -38.15 -19.73
N GLY A 165 -2.91 -37.72 -20.05
CA GLY A 165 -4.00 -37.79 -19.07
C GLY A 165 -5.18 -36.89 -19.38
N MET A 166 -6.13 -37.41 -20.16
CA MET A 166 -7.49 -36.90 -20.31
C MET A 166 -8.24 -36.83 -18.98
N GLY A 167 -9.11 -35.84 -18.82
CA GLY A 167 -10.05 -35.77 -17.70
C GLY A 167 -11.14 -34.72 -17.91
N ARG A 168 -12.01 -34.91 -18.90
CA ARG A 168 -13.33 -34.28 -18.89
C ARG A 168 -14.12 -34.86 -17.73
N CYS A 169 -14.57 -34.02 -16.80
CA CYS A 169 -15.70 -34.34 -15.94
C CYS A 169 -16.73 -33.22 -16.05
N MET A 170 -17.60 -33.35 -17.06
CA MET A 170 -18.98 -32.87 -16.94
C MET A 170 -19.63 -33.65 -15.80
N GLY A 171 -20.19 -32.95 -14.82
CA GLY A 171 -20.92 -33.55 -13.72
C GLY A 171 -21.97 -32.58 -13.19
N GLY A 172 -23.02 -32.36 -13.97
CA GLY A 172 -24.24 -31.74 -13.47
C GLY A 172 -24.88 -32.64 -12.41
N GLY A 173 -25.28 -32.05 -11.29
CA GLY A 173 -25.93 -32.75 -10.20
C GLY A 173 -26.80 -31.83 -9.36
N ARG A 174 -28.02 -31.54 -9.85
CA ARG A 174 -29.14 -31.13 -9.00
C ARG A 174 -29.44 -32.28 -8.03
N GLY A 175 -29.37 -32.04 -6.72
CA GLY A 175 -29.61 -33.08 -5.72
C GLY A 175 -29.98 -32.54 -4.35
N LYS A 176 -31.26 -32.17 -4.22
CA LYS A 176 -32.15 -32.25 -3.03
C LYS A 176 -31.57 -32.10 -1.62
N ARG A 177 -32.20 -31.15 -0.90
CA ARG A 177 -32.45 -31.17 0.55
C ARG A 177 -32.48 -32.59 1.15
N MET A 178 -31.64 -32.82 2.15
CA MET A 178 -31.90 -33.77 3.21
C MET A 178 -31.67 -33.04 4.53
N GLY A 179 -32.77 -32.87 5.27
CA GLY A 179 -32.69 -32.55 6.69
C GLY A 179 -32.05 -33.73 7.42
N GLY A 180 -31.12 -33.40 8.31
CA GLY A 180 -30.54 -34.31 9.27
C GLY A 180 -30.25 -33.48 10.51
N GLY A 181 -31.17 -33.52 11.47
CA GLY A 181 -30.96 -32.91 12.77
C GLY A 181 -29.76 -33.55 13.45
N PHE A 182 -28.86 -32.70 13.95
CA PHE A 182 -27.83 -33.08 14.91
C PHE A 182 -27.95 -32.15 16.11
N GLY A 183 -27.87 -32.79 17.28
CA GLY A 183 -28.37 -32.29 18.55
C GLY A 183 -27.79 -30.95 18.95
N MET A 184 -28.68 -30.09 19.42
CA MET A 184 -28.37 -28.92 20.22
C MET A 184 -27.72 -29.39 21.52
N GLY A 185 -26.39 -29.51 21.50
CA GLY A 185 -25.58 -29.50 22.71
C GLY A 185 -25.75 -28.13 23.38
N ASN A 186 -25.81 -28.16 24.70
CA ASN A 186 -25.98 -27.02 25.60
C ASN A 186 -24.84 -26.00 25.41
N TRP A 187 -25.05 -24.98 24.57
CA TRP A 187 -24.23 -23.77 24.55
C TRP A 187 -24.66 -22.90 25.73
N PRO A 188 -23.73 -22.37 26.55
CA PRO A 188 -24.10 -21.41 27.57
C PRO A 188 -24.70 -20.20 26.85
N ALA A 189 -25.91 -19.82 27.24
CA ALA A 189 -26.53 -18.58 26.81
C ALA A 189 -25.60 -17.45 27.22
N VAL A 190 -24.90 -16.87 26.25
CA VAL A 190 -24.33 -15.54 26.44
C VAL A 190 -25.54 -14.64 26.59
N GLU A 191 -25.86 -14.27 27.83
CA GLU A 191 -26.81 -13.21 28.12
C GLU A 191 -26.29 -11.96 27.40
N GLN A 192 -26.90 -11.70 26.24
CA GLN A 192 -26.82 -10.38 25.63
C GLN A 192 -27.36 -9.42 26.69
N PRO A 193 -26.60 -8.38 27.07
CA PRO A 193 -27.16 -7.35 27.94
C PRO A 193 -28.43 -6.83 27.25
N ALA A 194 -29.54 -6.92 27.96
CA ALA A 194 -30.84 -6.51 27.47
C ALA A 194 -30.73 -5.12 26.85
N SER A 195 -31.02 -5.03 25.56
CA SER A 195 -31.34 -3.74 24.94
C SER A 195 -32.43 -3.10 25.78
N PRO A 196 -32.26 -1.86 26.27
CA PRO A 196 -33.28 -1.22 27.08
C PRO A 196 -34.58 -1.18 26.29
N SER A 197 -35.64 -1.70 26.92
CA SER A 197 -37.00 -1.68 26.38
C SER A 197 -37.43 -0.26 26.06
N GLU A 198 -38.03 -0.06 24.88
CA GLU A 198 -38.40 1.22 24.26
C GLU A 198 -39.39 2.11 25.06
N SER A 199 -39.73 1.78 26.31
CA SER A 199 -40.82 2.44 27.04
C SER A 199 -40.43 3.54 28.03
N ASP A 200 -39.14 3.77 28.34
CA ASP A 200 -38.76 4.69 29.43
C ASP A 200 -37.62 5.67 29.07
N VAL A 201 -37.49 6.03 27.79
CA VAL A 201 -36.55 7.10 27.41
C VAL A 201 -37.31 8.43 27.41
N ASP A 202 -37.06 9.25 28.44
CA ASP A 202 -37.55 10.63 28.50
C ASP A 202 -37.24 11.35 27.16
N PRO A 203 -38.26 11.82 26.41
CA PRO A 203 -38.07 12.47 25.11
C PRO A 203 -37.10 13.65 25.16
N ALA A 204 -36.95 14.31 26.32
CA ALA A 204 -35.96 15.37 26.52
C ALA A 204 -34.53 14.82 26.55
N GLN A 205 -34.31 13.67 27.18
CA GLN A 205 -33.00 13.02 27.27
C GLN A 205 -32.58 12.42 25.92
N ALA A 206 -33.51 11.80 25.19
CA ALA A 206 -33.25 11.32 23.83
C ALA A 206 -32.86 12.46 22.88
N ARG A 207 -33.57 13.60 22.97
CA ARG A 207 -33.26 14.80 22.20
C ARG A 207 -31.89 15.38 22.54
N ALA A 208 -31.54 15.47 23.81
CA ALA A 208 -30.23 15.96 24.24
C ALA A 208 -29.09 15.06 23.73
N PHE A 209 -29.29 13.73 23.75
CA PHE A 209 -28.31 12.77 23.22
C PHE A 209 -28.17 12.84 21.69
N LEU A 210 -29.27 13.03 20.96
CA LEU A 210 -29.20 13.22 19.51
C LEU A 210 -28.57 14.56 19.13
N GLN A 211 -28.81 15.61 19.92
CA GLN A 211 -28.17 16.91 19.74
C GLN A 211 -26.66 16.84 19.99
N SER A 212 -26.21 16.10 21.01
CA SER A 212 -24.77 15.89 21.23
C SER A 212 -24.13 15.07 20.11
N GLN A 213 -24.82 14.05 19.57
CA GLN A 213 -24.37 13.33 18.39
C GLN A 213 -24.26 14.23 17.15
N LEU A 214 -25.23 15.13 16.92
CA LEU A 214 -25.17 16.11 15.83
C LEU A 214 -23.95 17.02 15.95
N GLN A 215 -23.64 17.51 17.15
CA GLN A 215 -22.45 18.35 17.37
C GLN A 215 -21.15 17.63 17.02
N VAL A 216 -21.03 16.34 17.36
CA VAL A 216 -19.86 15.53 17.00
C VAL A 216 -19.75 15.35 15.48
N LEU A 217 -20.87 15.09 14.80
CA LEU A 217 -20.90 14.96 13.35
C LEU A 217 -20.54 16.27 12.63
N GLU A 218 -21.02 17.40 13.14
CA GLU A 218 -20.64 18.72 12.62
C GLU A 218 -19.13 18.97 12.77
N GLN A 219 -18.55 18.58 13.91
CA GLN A 219 -17.11 18.67 14.12
C GLN A 219 -16.32 17.79 13.14
N GLN A 220 -16.78 16.55 12.91
CA GLN A 220 -16.17 15.66 11.92
C GLN A 220 -16.25 16.22 10.49
N LYS A 221 -17.42 16.76 10.11
CA LYS A 221 -17.60 17.43 8.82
C LYS A 221 -16.59 18.56 8.65
N HIS A 222 -16.46 19.42 9.66
CA HIS A 222 -15.52 20.54 9.59
C HIS A 222 -14.07 20.09 9.44
N GLN A 223 -13.68 19.01 10.13
CA GLN A 223 -12.35 18.42 10.02
C GLN A 223 -12.08 17.88 8.60
N VAL A 224 -13.05 17.21 7.98
CA VAL A 224 -12.94 16.71 6.60
C VAL A 224 -12.83 17.87 5.60
N GLU A 225 -13.64 18.92 5.75
CA GLU A 225 -13.54 20.12 4.90
C GLU A 225 -12.18 20.81 5.02
N GLN A 226 -11.58 20.84 6.21
CA GLN A 226 -10.23 21.38 6.40
C GLN A 226 -9.18 20.54 5.65
N ARG A 227 -9.24 19.20 5.76
CA ARG A 227 -8.35 18.30 5.00
C ARG A 227 -8.52 18.45 3.49
N ILE A 228 -9.75 18.62 3.01
CA ILE A 228 -10.03 18.89 1.60
C ILE A 228 -9.35 20.19 1.18
N ARG A 229 -9.51 21.29 1.93
CA ARG A 229 -8.84 22.56 1.65
C ARG A 229 -7.31 22.45 1.66
N GLU A 230 -6.74 21.71 2.60
CA GLU A 230 -5.29 21.45 2.64
C GLU A 230 -4.81 20.70 1.39
N LEU A 231 -5.59 19.75 0.88
CA LEU A 231 -5.26 19.01 -0.35
C LEU A 231 -5.54 19.82 -1.62
N GLU A 232 -6.55 20.68 -1.61
CA GLU A 232 -6.88 21.59 -2.72
C GLU A 232 -5.93 22.79 -2.83
N THR A 233 -5.31 23.22 -1.72
CA THR A 233 -4.31 24.32 -1.73
C THR A 233 -2.97 23.96 -2.37
N GLY A 234 -2.84 22.78 -2.99
CA GLY A 234 -1.81 22.52 -3.99
C GLY A 234 -1.90 23.55 -5.11
N ARG A 235 -1.08 24.61 -5.03
CA ARG A 235 -1.00 25.68 -6.02
C ARG A 235 -0.91 25.06 -7.42
N ARG A 236 -2.00 25.12 -8.19
CA ARG A 236 -1.97 24.69 -9.59
C ARG A 236 -1.16 25.73 -10.36
N LEU A 237 -0.06 25.26 -10.93
CA LEU A 237 0.76 26.03 -11.85
C LEU A 237 0.13 25.90 -13.22
N ILE A 238 -0.11 27.02 -13.89
CA ILE A 238 -0.60 27.05 -15.27
C ILE A 238 0.29 27.94 -16.14
N ALA A 239 0.28 27.68 -17.43
CA ALA A 239 0.93 28.54 -18.41
C ALA A 239 0.06 29.75 -18.73
N ILE A 240 0.63 30.95 -18.67
CA ILE A 240 0.00 32.22 -19.05
C ILE A 240 0.74 32.80 -20.25
N VAL A 241 -0.01 33.24 -21.26
CA VAL A 241 0.53 33.78 -22.51
C VAL A 241 0.45 35.31 -22.50
N SER A 242 1.56 35.97 -22.83
CA SER A 242 1.65 37.40 -23.06
C SER A 242 1.28 37.71 -24.50
N LEU A 243 0.13 38.35 -24.71
CA LEU A 243 -0.39 38.67 -26.04
C LEU A 243 0.54 39.58 -26.85
N GLU A 244 1.27 40.48 -26.18
CA GLU A 244 2.21 41.40 -26.84
C GLU A 244 3.45 40.71 -27.40
N ARG A 245 3.86 39.58 -26.81
CA ARG A 245 5.06 38.83 -27.22
C ARG A 245 4.73 37.60 -28.06
N CYS A 246 3.50 37.11 -28.00
CA CYS A 246 3.08 35.90 -28.71
C CYS A 246 2.87 36.18 -30.20
N ALA A 247 3.66 35.54 -31.07
CA ALA A 247 3.50 35.63 -32.53
C ALA A 247 2.51 34.60 -33.11
N GLY A 248 1.89 33.74 -32.30
CA GLY A 248 0.93 32.75 -32.78
C GLY A 248 1.52 31.60 -33.61
N CYS A 249 2.82 31.32 -33.49
CA CYS A 249 3.54 30.36 -34.35
C CYS A 249 3.15 28.88 -34.18
N GLY A 250 2.42 28.52 -33.12
CA GLY A 250 1.91 27.15 -32.93
C GLY A 250 2.85 26.15 -32.24
N ILE A 251 4.15 26.46 -32.07
CA ILE A 251 5.13 25.54 -31.44
C ILE A 251 4.66 25.03 -30.08
N CYS A 252 4.05 25.89 -29.27
CA CYS A 252 3.53 25.55 -27.96
C CYS A 252 2.42 24.49 -27.98
N THR A 253 1.64 24.38 -29.05
CA THR A 253 0.61 23.35 -29.24
C THR A 253 1.26 22.00 -29.51
N ASP A 254 2.29 21.95 -30.37
CA ASP A 254 2.98 20.70 -30.73
C ASP A 254 3.71 20.04 -29.55
N VAL A 255 4.24 20.86 -28.64
CA VAL A 255 5.01 20.39 -27.47
C VAL A 255 4.14 20.15 -26.23
N CYS A 256 2.84 20.45 -26.29
CA CYS A 256 1.92 20.29 -25.17
C CYS A 256 1.46 18.83 -25.05
N PRO A 257 1.84 18.09 -23.99
CA PRO A 257 1.46 16.69 -23.84
C PRO A 257 -0.05 16.51 -23.57
N GLU A 258 -0.69 17.52 -22.98
CA GLU A 258 -2.11 17.50 -22.60
C GLU A 258 -3.02 18.14 -23.65
N ASN A 259 -2.47 18.59 -24.79
CA ASN A 259 -3.20 19.36 -25.81
C ASN A 259 -3.99 20.55 -25.23
N ALA A 260 -3.46 21.18 -24.18
CA ALA A 260 -4.12 22.25 -23.44
C ALA A 260 -4.01 23.64 -24.11
N ILE A 261 -3.45 23.74 -25.33
CA ILE A 261 -3.13 25.02 -25.98
C ILE A 261 -3.70 25.07 -27.40
N GLU A 262 -4.51 26.08 -27.68
CA GLU A 262 -5.10 26.33 -29.00
C GLU A 262 -4.57 27.65 -29.58
N ILE A 263 -4.53 27.74 -30.92
CA ILE A 263 -4.05 28.93 -31.64
C ILE A 263 -5.24 29.63 -32.31
N ASN A 264 -5.58 30.82 -31.81
CA ASN A 264 -6.58 31.72 -32.38
C ASN A 264 -5.96 33.09 -32.64
N GLY A 265 -4.93 33.12 -33.51
CA GLY A 265 -4.04 34.28 -33.70
C GLY A 265 -2.97 34.39 -32.61
N HIS A 266 -3.33 34.20 -31.35
CA HIS A 266 -2.40 33.99 -30.23
C HIS A 266 -2.67 32.63 -29.55
N ALA A 267 -1.71 32.18 -28.75
CA ALA A 267 -1.88 30.96 -27.95
C ALA A 267 -2.83 31.20 -26.77
N VAL A 268 -3.84 30.35 -26.65
CA VAL A 268 -4.82 30.34 -25.55
C VAL A 268 -4.66 29.03 -24.79
N VAL A 269 -4.41 29.13 -23.47
CA VAL A 269 -4.18 27.98 -22.60
C VAL A 269 -5.46 27.64 -21.85
N ASN A 270 -5.91 26.39 -21.94
CA ASN A 270 -6.99 25.85 -21.12
C ASN A 270 -6.47 25.51 -19.72
N SER A 271 -6.91 26.25 -18.70
CA SER A 271 -6.48 26.08 -17.31
C SER A 271 -6.92 24.78 -16.66
N GLU A 272 -7.94 24.10 -17.18
CA GLU A 272 -8.41 22.82 -16.64
C GLU A 272 -7.53 21.65 -17.10
N LEU A 273 -7.04 21.72 -18.34
CA LEU A 273 -6.16 20.72 -18.94
C LEU A 273 -4.67 21.01 -18.69
N CYS A 274 -4.31 22.26 -18.42
CA CYS A 274 -2.91 22.64 -18.22
C CYS A 274 -2.37 22.10 -16.88
N THR A 275 -1.40 21.20 -16.96
CA THR A 275 -0.69 20.65 -15.79
C THR A 275 0.45 21.55 -15.30
N GLY A 276 0.75 22.65 -16.00
CA GLY A 276 1.87 23.53 -15.66
C GLY A 276 3.26 22.95 -15.90
N CYS A 277 3.38 21.92 -16.75
CA CYS A 277 4.64 21.19 -16.96
C CYS A 277 5.81 22.03 -17.55
N GLY A 278 5.54 23.21 -18.11
CA GLY A 278 6.57 24.16 -18.53
C GLY A 278 7.22 23.94 -19.90
N LYS A 279 6.87 22.88 -20.63
CA LYS A 279 7.45 22.61 -21.97
C LYS A 279 7.22 23.73 -22.99
N CYS A 280 6.04 24.33 -22.98
CA CYS A 280 5.72 25.45 -23.86
C CYS A 280 6.54 26.71 -23.54
N VAL A 281 7.05 26.85 -22.31
CA VAL A 281 7.91 27.97 -21.92
C VAL A 281 9.32 27.79 -22.49
N SER A 282 9.89 26.58 -22.40
CA SER A 282 11.24 26.31 -22.91
C SER A 282 11.34 26.39 -24.42
N GLU A 283 10.26 26.07 -25.12
CA GLU A 283 10.22 26.00 -26.59
C GLU A 283 9.67 27.28 -27.24
N CYS A 284 9.29 28.29 -26.45
CA CYS A 284 8.77 29.54 -27.00
C CYS A 284 9.92 30.45 -27.46
N PRO A 285 10.12 30.67 -28.77
CA PRO A 285 11.23 31.50 -29.27
C PRO A 285 11.10 32.98 -28.87
N ASN A 286 9.89 33.44 -28.53
CA ASN A 286 9.60 34.80 -28.13
C ASN A 286 9.50 34.98 -26.60
N GLU A 287 9.73 33.91 -25.83
CA GLU A 287 9.57 33.90 -24.37
C GLU A 287 8.22 34.46 -23.89
N ALA A 288 7.18 34.26 -24.70
CA ALA A 288 5.86 34.85 -24.50
C ALA A 288 5.04 34.15 -23.42
N ILE A 289 5.48 32.97 -22.94
CA ILE A 289 4.72 32.11 -22.03
C ILE A 289 5.45 32.05 -20.69
N VAL A 290 4.73 32.18 -19.57
CA VAL A 290 5.27 32.07 -18.21
C VAL A 290 4.42 31.10 -17.38
N ILE A 291 5.04 30.44 -16.40
CA ILE A 291 4.31 29.63 -15.42
C ILE A 291 3.93 30.52 -14.22
N ALA A 292 2.65 30.54 -13.89
CA ALA A 292 2.14 31.25 -12.73
C ALA A 292 1.21 30.35 -11.91
N SER A 293 1.16 30.58 -10.60
CA SER A 293 0.16 29.96 -9.73
C SER A 293 -1.14 30.76 -9.79
N THR A 294 -2.21 30.18 -10.32
CA THR A 294 -3.54 30.77 -10.20
C THR A 294 -4.22 30.26 -8.93
N ARG A 295 -4.80 31.16 -8.14
CA ARG A 295 -5.79 30.75 -7.14
C ARG A 295 -7.06 30.41 -7.91
N ASN A 296 -7.53 29.17 -7.80
CA ASN A 296 -8.85 28.83 -8.30
C ASN A 296 -9.87 29.70 -7.54
N SER A 297 -10.40 30.73 -8.19
CA SER A 297 -11.59 31.45 -7.74
C SER A 297 -12.80 30.69 -8.27
N TRP A 298 -13.32 29.78 -7.45
CA TRP A 298 -14.69 29.27 -7.57
C TRP A 298 -15.61 30.13 -6.71
#